data_AF-A0A0S7Y1Z2-F1
#
_entry.id   AF-A0A0S7Y1Z2-F1
#
_cell.length_a   1.000
_cell.length_b   1.000
_cell.length_c   1.000
_cell.angle_alpha   90.00
_cell.angle_beta   90.00
_cell.angle_gamma   90.00
#
_symmetry.space_group_name_H-M   'P 1'
#
loop_
_entity.id
_entity.type
_entity.pdbx_description
1 polymer ?
#
loop_
_entity_poly.entity_id
_entity_poly.type
_entity_poly.pdbx_seq_one_letter_code
_entity_poly.pdbx_strand_id
1 'polypeptide(L)'
;MFGRSFRLFSLFGFEIKIDISWLILAFLITWPLAQGLFPYYIKGLSTATYWWMGIIGALGLFLSIIFHELSHSLVARRFGLPIKGITLFIFV
;
A
#
# COMPACT_ATOMS: atom_id res chain seq x y z
N MET A 1 -10.41 -11.17 -15.53
CA MET A 1 -11.30 -10.11 -16.02
C MET A 1 -10.74 -8.78 -15.52
N PHE A 2 -10.33 -7.95 -16.48
CA PHE A 2 -9.84 -6.56 -16.41
C PHE A 2 -8.79 -6.16 -15.37
N GLY A 3 -7.53 -6.18 -15.81
CA GLY A 3 -6.41 -5.52 -15.15
C GLY A 3 -5.09 -6.03 -15.73
N ARG A 4 -4.38 -5.22 -16.51
CA ARG A 4 -3.02 -5.56 -16.95
C ARG A 4 -2.14 -5.52 -15.70
N SER A 5 -1.96 -6.65 -15.02
CA SER A 5 -1.04 -6.72 -13.88
C SER A 5 0.39 -6.58 -14.40
N PHE A 6 1.03 -5.45 -14.17
CA PHE A 6 2.44 -5.27 -14.49
C PHE A 6 3.26 -5.80 -13.31
N ARG A 7 4.19 -6.73 -13.59
CA ARG A 7 5.18 -7.18 -12.59
C ARG A 7 6.10 -5.99 -12.33
N LEU A 8 5.98 -5.36 -11.17
CA LEU A 8 6.77 -4.17 -10.87
C LEU A 8 8.15 -4.58 -10.35
N PHE A 9 8.23 -5.37 -9.27
CA PHE A 9 9.49 -5.80 -8.67
C PHE A 9 9.36 -7.13 -7.91
N SER A 10 10.48 -7.85 -7.81
CA SER A 10 10.67 -9.02 -6.94
C SER A 10 11.33 -8.54 -5.66
N LEU A 11 10.67 -8.69 -4.50
CA LEU A 11 11.27 -8.43 -3.19
C LEU A 11 11.30 -9.74 -2.40
N PHE A 12 12.49 -10.15 -1.94
CA PHE A 12 12.71 -11.35 -1.10
C PHE A 12 12.16 -12.69 -1.66
N GLY A 13 11.94 -12.79 -2.98
CA GLY A 13 11.41 -13.99 -3.64
C GLY A 13 9.89 -13.98 -3.88
N PHE A 14 9.24 -12.82 -3.67
CA PHE A 14 7.81 -12.63 -3.87
C PHE A 14 7.54 -11.72 -5.08
N GLU A 15 6.69 -12.18 -6.00
CA GLU A 15 6.28 -11.38 -7.16
C GLU A 15 5.23 -10.34 -6.75
N ILE A 16 5.65 -9.09 -6.61
CA ILE A 16 4.73 -7.97 -6.35
C ILE A 16 4.16 -7.51 -7.69
N LYS A 17 2.86 -7.77 -7.89
CA LYS A 17 2.09 -7.32 -9.05
C LYS A 17 1.24 -6.14 -8.62
N ILE A 18 1.48 -4.96 -9.18
CA ILE A 18 0.60 -3.81 -9.02
C ILE A 18 -0.34 -3.76 -10.22
N ASP A 19 -1.63 -3.70 -9.95
CA ASP A 19 -2.65 -3.42 -10.95
C ASP A 19 -2.93 -1.90 -10.98
N ILE A 20 -3.45 -1.39 -12.09
CA ILE A 20 -3.94 0.00 -12.18
C ILE A 20 -4.93 0.34 -11.07
N SER A 21 -5.67 -0.66 -10.59
CA SER A 21 -6.56 -0.56 -9.43
C SER A 21 -5.86 -0.01 -8.17
N TRP A 22 -4.55 -0.19 -8.04
CA TRP A 22 -3.76 0.31 -6.92
C TRP A 22 -3.54 1.83 -6.98
N LEU A 23 -3.38 2.40 -8.18
CA LEU A 23 -3.34 3.85 -8.36
C LEU A 23 -4.69 4.48 -8.03
N ILE A 24 -5.79 3.81 -8.40
CA ILE A 24 -7.15 4.24 -8.05
C ILE A 24 -7.31 4.22 -6.54
N LEU A 25 -6.89 3.14 -5.85
CA LEU A 25 -6.95 3.03 -4.40
C LEU A 25 -6.07 4.07 -3.70
N ALA A 26 -4.84 4.29 -4.18
CA ALA A 26 -3.93 5.31 -3.66
C ALA A 26 -4.56 6.70 -3.75
N PHE A 27 -5.21 7.01 -4.87
CA PHE A 27 -5.97 8.25 -5.02
C PHE A 27 -7.16 8.32 -4.07
N LEU A 28 -7.91 7.22 -3.93
CA LEU A 28 -9.08 7.13 -3.04
C LEU A 28 -8.72 7.30 -1.56
N ILE A 29 -7.50 6.93 -1.16
CA ILE A 29 -6.98 7.14 0.20
C ILE A 29 -6.42 8.56 0.35
N THR A 30 -5.64 9.02 -0.64
CA THR A 30 -4.99 10.34 -0.63
C THR A 30 -6.00 11.48 -0.60
N TRP A 31 -7.09 11.39 -1.37
CA TRP A 31 -8.11 12.43 -1.47
C TRP A 31 -8.78 12.77 -0.13
N PRO A 32 -9.40 11.82 0.60
CA PRO A 32 -10.02 12.09 1.89
C PRO A 32 -8.99 12.45 2.97
N LEU A 33 -7.74 11.98 2.88
CA LEU A 33 -6.66 12.45 3.75
C LEU A 33 -6.35 13.93 3.51
N ALA A 34 -6.14 14.33 2.25
CA ALA A 34 -5.74 15.67 1.87
C ALA A 34 -6.85 16.71 2.01
N GLN A 35 -8.11 16.37 1.71
CA GLN A 35 -9.24 17.31 1.72
C GLN A 35 -10.12 17.19 2.96
N GLY A 36 -10.15 16.02 3.61
CA GLY A 36 -11.00 15.76 4.77
C GLY A 36 -10.20 15.78 6.07
N LEU A 37 -9.32 14.80 6.26
CA LEU A 37 -8.67 14.53 7.54
C LEU A 37 -7.70 15.65 7.93
N PHE A 38 -6.68 15.92 7.11
CA PHE A 38 -5.64 16.87 7.49
C PHE A 38 -6.12 18.31 7.65
N PRO A 39 -6.97 18.87 6.76
CA PRO A 39 -7.51 20.23 6.94
C PRO A 39 -8.44 20.34 8.15
N TYR A 40 -9.08 19.25 8.56
CA TYR A 40 -9.94 19.23 9.75
C TYR A 40 -9.13 19.32 11.05
N TYR A 41 -8.04 18.55 11.16
CA TYR A 41 -7.20 18.51 12.37
C TYR A 41 -6.17 19.64 12.43
N ILE A 42 -5.55 19.98 11.30
CA ILE A 42 -4.49 20.99 11.22
C ILE A 42 -5.01 22.05 10.27
N LYS A 43 -5.35 23.22 10.80
CA LYS A 43 -5.89 24.34 10.03
C LYS A 43 -4.77 25.33 9.71
N GLY A 44 -4.86 26.02 8.57
CA GLY A 44 -3.95 27.11 8.19
C GLY A 44 -2.73 26.70 7.36
N LEU A 45 -2.61 25.43 6.95
CA LEU A 45 -1.59 25.04 5.97
C LEU A 45 -2.07 25.28 4.53
N SER A 46 -1.11 25.37 3.61
CA SER A 46 -1.40 25.49 2.18
C SER A 46 -2.07 24.22 1.63
N THR A 47 -2.91 24.37 0.61
CA THR A 47 -3.56 23.24 -0.08
C THR A 47 -2.52 22.23 -0.58
N ALA A 48 -1.38 22.70 -1.10
CA ALA A 48 -0.30 21.84 -1.55
C ALA A 48 0.30 20.99 -0.41
N THR A 49 0.41 21.55 0.79
CA THR A 49 0.91 20.82 1.97
C THR A 49 -0.02 19.66 2.33
N TYR A 50 -1.33 19.86 2.32
CA TYR A 50 -2.26 18.77 2.62
C TYR A 50 -2.23 17.65 1.57
N TRP A 51 -2.02 17.98 0.29
CA TRP A 51 -1.80 16.97 -0.75
C TRP A 51 -0.52 16.17 -0.52
N TRP A 52 0.58 16.82 -0.19
CA TRP A 52 1.83 16.13 0.17
C TRP A 52 1.67 15.23 1.39
N MET A 53 0.97 15.70 2.43
CA MET A 53 0.65 14.90 3.60
C MET A 53 -0.23 13.70 3.25
N GLY A 54 -1.23 13.87 2.39
CA GLY A 54 -2.09 12.81 1.87
C GLY A 54 -1.29 11.72 1.16
N ILE A 55 -0.40 12.12 0.25
CA ILE A 55 0.46 11.21 -0.51
C ILE A 55 1.40 10.45 0.43
N ILE A 56 2.08 11.16 1.34
CA ILE A 56 3.01 10.53 2.31
C ILE A 56 2.25 9.60 3.24
N GLY A 57 1.07 9.98 3.71
CA GLY A 57 0.21 9.15 4.54
C GLY A 57 -0.24 7.88 3.83
N ALA A 58 -0.70 7.99 2.58
CA ALA A 58 -1.08 6.85 1.76
C ALA A 58 0.12 5.91 1.53
N LEU A 59 1.29 6.46 1.15
CA LEU A 59 2.52 5.69 0.97
C LEU A 59 2.95 4.97 2.25
N GLY A 60 2.88 5.64 3.40
CA GLY A 60 3.19 5.03 4.71
C GLY A 60 2.24 3.89 5.06
N LEU A 61 0.94 4.05 4.80
CA LEU A 61 -0.06 3.00 5.00
C LEU A 61 0.22 1.79 4.11
N PHE A 62 0.53 2.01 2.84
CA PHE A 62 0.89 0.93 1.93
C PHE A 62 2.17 0.21 2.36
N LEU A 63 3.19 0.97 2.77
CA LEU A 63 4.43 0.39 3.25
C LEU A 63 4.18 -0.48 4.50
N SER A 64 3.34 -0.01 5.42
CA SER A 64 2.94 -0.77 6.61
C SER A 64 2.25 -2.08 6.25
N ILE A 65 1.36 -2.08 5.27
CA ILE A 65 0.67 -3.30 4.80
C ILE A 65 1.69 -4.29 4.20
N ILE A 66 2.60 -3.80 3.36
CA ILE A 66 3.65 -4.64 2.75
C ILE A 66 4.51 -5.29 3.83
N PHE A 67 4.94 -4.52 4.83
CA PHE A 67 5.72 -5.05 5.96
C PHE A 67 4.92 -6.04 6.83
N HIS A 68 3.62 -5.79 7.03
CA HIS A 68 2.74 -6.68 7.78
C HIS A 68 2.66 -8.06 7.14
N GLU A 69 2.35 -8.11 5.84
CA GLU A 69 2.25 -9.35 5.06
C GLU A 69 3.59 -10.08 4.93
N LEU A 70 4.68 -9.32 4.75
CA LEU A 70 6.03 -9.87 4.73
C LEU A 70 6.37 -10.55 6.06
N SER A 71 5.97 -9.94 7.18
CA SER A 71 6.22 -10.48 8.52
C SER A 71 5.49 -11.78 8.75
N HIS A 72 4.19 -11.87 8.43
CA HIS A 72 3.42 -13.11 8.53
C HIS A 72 4.06 -14.26 7.79
N SER A 73 4.56 -13.95 6.61
CA SER A 73 5.09 -14.96 5.73
C SER A 73 6.51 -15.38 6.09
N LEU A 74 7.32 -14.44 6.58
CA LEU A 74 8.62 -14.75 7.18
C LEU A 74 8.45 -15.64 8.41
N VAL A 75 7.44 -15.34 9.25
CA VAL A 75 7.08 -16.13 10.42
C VAL A 75 6.64 -17.53 9.98
N ALA A 76 5.71 -17.66 9.03
CA ALA A 76 5.23 -18.96 8.57
C ALA A 76 6.33 -19.81 7.88
N ARG A 77 7.29 -19.18 7.18
CA ARG A 77 8.49 -19.88 6.69
C ARG A 77 9.36 -20.42 7.83
N ARG A 78 9.50 -19.67 8.92
CA ARG A 78 10.24 -20.12 10.12
C ARG A 78 9.55 -21.30 10.82
N PHE A 79 8.22 -21.42 10.72
CA PHE A 79 7.45 -22.54 11.28
C PHE A 79 7.38 -23.78 10.37
N GLY A 80 8.15 -23.84 9.28
CA GLY A 80 8.25 -25.03 8.44
C GLY A 80 7.02 -25.30 7.56
N LEU A 81 6.09 -24.36 7.46
CA LEU A 81 4.99 -24.42 6.50
C LEU A 81 5.55 -24.11 5.11
N PRO A 82 5.44 -25.02 4.13
CA PRO A 82 5.98 -24.83 2.78
C PRO A 82 5.13 -23.82 2.01
N ILE A 83 5.34 -22.53 2.28
CA ILE A 83 4.75 -21.45 1.49
C ILE A 83 5.53 -21.36 0.18
N LYS A 84 4.96 -21.91 -0.90
CA LYS A 84 5.52 -21.88 -2.26
C LYS A 84 5.56 -20.47 -2.88
N GLY A 85 4.97 -19.48 -2.22
CA GLY A 85 5.04 -18.07 -2.58
C GLY A 85 4.06 -17.26 -1.76
N ILE A 86 4.48 -16.10 -1.26
CA ILE A 86 3.57 -15.06 -0.81
C ILE A 86 3.06 -14.37 -2.06
N THR A 87 1.76 -14.44 -2.26
CA THR A 87 1.10 -13.51 -3.17
C THR A 87 0.77 -12.30 -2.31
N LEU A 88 1.44 -11.16 -2.55
CA LEU A 88 1.02 -9.89 -1.97
C LEU A 88 -0.31 -9.52 -2.63
N PHE A 89 -1.38 -10.08 -2.08
CA PHE A 89 -2.74 -9.81 -2.51
C PHE A 89 -3.18 -8.53 -1.79
N ILE A 90 -3.82 -7.64 -2.55
CA ILE A 90 -4.38 -6.37 -2.03
C ILE A 90 -5.60 -6.62 -1.11
N PHE A 91 -6.01 -7.87 -0.97
CA PHE A 91 -7.08 -8.31 -0.10
C PHE A 91 -6.49 -9.35 0.85
N VAL A 92 -6.53 -9.01 2.15
CA VAL A 92 -6.28 -9.92 3.28
C VAL A 92 -7.06 -11.22 3.08
#